data_AF-A0A7Y0QP54-F1
#
_entry.id   AF-A0A7Y0QP54-F1
#
_cell.length_a   1.000
_cell.length_b   1.000
_cell.length_c   1.000
_cell.angle_alpha   90.00
_cell.angle_beta   90.00
_cell.angle_gamma   90.00
#
_symmetry.space_group_name_H-M   'P 1'
#
loop_
_entity.id
_entity.type
_entity.pdbx_description
1 polymer ?
#
loop_
_entity_poly.entity_id
_entity_poly.type
_entity_poly.pdbx_seq_one_letter_code
_entity_poly.pdbx_strand_id
1 'polypeptide(L)'
;MQSLGNPSANTSANRVLPFKAGNLGIAVMVLVFLFAVVFAANQNDVIGWIVAIIALGWLLLAAFVVFSVRGATKKAKEKFATAQADFAAQQMPQGTAGGTAVVEEQVARANAVRDEKLDHSFKIVQVQAKVVRDYLGKDEGMVERALDTIEVTAHNGRGMIRKNDGDGPVTGTVVN
;
A
#
# COMPACT_ATOMS: atom_id res chain seq x y z
N MET A 1 14.84 -40.53 46.36
CA MET A 1 14.17 -39.28 46.75
C MET A 1 13.10 -38.99 45.72
N GLN A 2 11.82 -39.11 46.10
CA GLN A 2 10.68 -38.65 45.30
C GLN A 2 10.62 -37.12 45.35
N SER A 3 10.38 -36.47 44.21
CA SER A 3 9.87 -35.10 44.18
C SER A 3 8.48 -35.15 43.55
N LEU A 4 7.49 -34.85 44.39
CA LEU A 4 6.09 -34.64 44.07
C LEU A 4 5.93 -33.23 43.50
N GLY A 5 4.98 -33.07 42.57
CA GLY A 5 4.82 -31.87 41.74
C GLY A 5 4.27 -30.62 42.43
N ASN A 6 4.19 -29.53 41.69
CA ASN A 6 2.92 -28.93 41.27
C ASN A 6 3.17 -27.86 40.17
N PRO A 7 2.12 -27.47 39.42
CA PRO A 7 2.19 -26.80 38.13
C PRO A 7 2.23 -25.28 38.28
N SER A 8 3.02 -24.62 37.42
CA SER A 8 2.81 -23.20 37.14
C SER A 8 1.88 -23.07 35.94
N ALA A 9 0.61 -22.81 36.25
CA ALA A 9 -0.28 -22.12 35.34
C ALA A 9 0.31 -20.73 35.06
N ASN A 10 0.54 -20.37 33.79
CA ASN A 10 0.09 -19.06 33.35
C ASN A 10 -0.04 -18.94 31.83
N THR A 11 -1.16 -18.31 31.49
CA THR A 11 -1.43 -17.59 30.25
C THR A 11 -1.58 -18.45 29.00
N SER A 12 -2.82 -18.90 28.83
CA SER A 12 -3.47 -19.00 27.53
C SER A 12 -3.06 -17.81 26.66
N ALA A 13 -2.10 -18.04 25.75
CA ALA A 13 -1.83 -17.13 24.66
C ALA A 13 -3.13 -17.02 23.87
N ASN A 14 -3.80 -15.88 24.03
CA ASN A 14 -4.96 -15.50 23.24
C ASN A 14 -4.50 -15.47 21.78
N ARG A 15 -4.68 -16.59 21.09
CA ARG A 15 -4.44 -16.73 19.66
C ARG A 15 -5.50 -15.89 18.98
N VAL A 16 -5.18 -14.62 18.76
CA VAL A 16 -6.00 -13.70 17.98
C VAL A 16 -6.11 -14.31 16.58
N LEU A 17 -7.26 -14.95 16.32
CA LEU A 17 -7.57 -15.58 15.06
C LEU A 17 -7.63 -14.51 13.95
N PRO A 18 -7.02 -14.76 12.78
CA PRO A 18 -6.96 -13.78 11.71
C PRO A 18 -8.32 -13.60 11.03
N PHE A 19 -8.75 -12.34 10.98
CA PHE A 19 -9.57 -11.70 9.95
C PHE A 19 -10.26 -12.63 8.93
N LYS A 20 -11.38 -13.23 9.34
CA LYS A 20 -12.49 -13.60 8.45
C LYS A 20 -13.85 -13.01 8.86
N ALA A 21 -13.90 -12.29 9.99
CA ALA A 21 -15.09 -11.65 10.52
C ALA A 21 -15.45 -10.29 9.89
N GLY A 22 -14.57 -9.74 9.02
CA GLY A 22 -14.78 -8.41 8.43
C GLY A 22 -16.07 -8.29 7.61
N ASN A 23 -16.43 -9.34 6.85
CA ASN A 23 -17.61 -9.27 5.98
C ASN A 23 -18.93 -9.40 6.75
N LEU A 24 -18.96 -10.19 7.84
CA LEU A 24 -20.18 -10.41 8.62
C LEU A 24 -20.51 -9.19 9.49
N GLY A 25 -19.49 -8.57 10.09
CA GLY A 25 -19.66 -7.34 10.87
C GLY A 25 -20.17 -6.16 10.02
N ILE A 26 -19.63 -5.99 8.81
CA ILE A 26 -20.10 -4.97 7.87
C ILE A 26 -21.54 -5.23 7.43
N ALA A 27 -21.92 -6.48 7.13
CA ALA A 27 -23.28 -6.81 6.72
C ALA A 27 -24.31 -6.47 7.81
N VAL A 28 -24.00 -6.76 9.08
CA VAL A 28 -24.86 -6.43 10.23
C VAL A 28 -24.97 -4.91 10.43
N MET A 29 -23.86 -4.18 10.33
CA MET A 29 -23.85 -2.70 10.42
C MET A 29 -24.70 -2.05 9.34
N VAL A 30 -24.62 -2.54 8.10
CA VAL A 30 -25.46 -2.06 6.98
C VAL A 30 -26.93 -2.35 7.23
N LEU A 31 -27.27 -3.52 7.77
CA LEU A 31 -28.65 -3.90 8.12
C LEU A 31 -29.24 -3.00 9.20
N VAL A 32 -28.47 -2.72 10.27
CA VAL A 32 -28.88 -1.81 11.35
C VAL A 32 -29.06 -0.38 10.83
N PHE A 33 -28.16 0.08 9.96
CA PHE A 33 -28.25 1.40 9.34
C PHE A 33 -29.51 1.54 8.46
N LEU A 34 -29.79 0.55 7.62
CA LEU A 34 -31.02 0.52 6.82
C LEU A 34 -32.28 0.50 7.69
N PHE A 35 -32.26 -0.25 8.79
CA PHE A 35 -33.38 -0.30 9.73
C PHE A 35 -33.63 1.07 10.40
N ALA A 36 -32.57 1.76 10.83
CA ALA A 36 -32.66 3.10 11.41
C ALA A 36 -33.22 4.13 10.40
N VAL A 37 -32.78 4.05 9.14
CA VAL A 37 -33.27 4.91 8.05
C VAL A 37 -34.75 4.69 7.78
N VAL A 38 -35.20 3.43 7.67
CA VAL A 38 -36.62 3.11 7.44
C VAL A 38 -37.48 3.53 8.63
N PHE A 39 -37.01 3.35 9.86
CA PHE A 39 -37.72 3.80 11.06
C PHE A 39 -37.82 5.33 11.14
N ALA A 40 -36.76 6.06 10.76
CA ALA A 40 -36.78 7.52 10.67
C ALA A 40 -37.74 8.02 9.59
N ALA A 41 -37.80 7.35 8.44
CA ALA A 41 -38.73 7.70 7.35
C ALA A 41 -40.20 7.40 7.69
N ASN A 42 -40.47 6.40 8.53
CA ASN A 42 -41.82 5.98 8.89
C ASN A 42 -42.53 6.93 9.88
N GLN A 43 -41.83 7.88 10.51
CA GLN A 43 -42.47 8.90 11.36
C GLN A 43 -43.04 10.12 10.60
N ASN A 44 -43.10 10.07 9.27
CA ASN A 44 -43.57 11.17 8.41
C ASN A 44 -42.83 12.51 8.66
N ASP A 45 -41.57 12.44 9.11
CA ASP A 45 -40.69 13.58 9.31
C ASP A 45 -39.84 13.78 8.05
N VAL A 46 -39.86 15.00 7.51
CA VAL A 46 -39.11 15.42 6.32
C VAL A 46 -37.61 15.12 6.50
N ILE A 47 -37.11 15.22 7.73
CA ILE A 47 -35.72 14.93 8.08
C ILE A 47 -35.39 13.45 7.83
N GLY A 48 -36.30 12.53 8.16
CA GLY A 48 -36.12 11.10 7.94
C GLY A 48 -36.01 10.74 6.46
N TRP A 49 -36.82 11.37 5.61
CA TRP A 49 -36.77 11.18 4.15
C TRP A 49 -35.50 11.74 3.52
N ILE A 50 -35.00 12.89 4.00
CA ILE A 50 -33.73 13.46 3.54
C ILE A 50 -32.57 12.52 3.90
N VAL A 51 -32.52 12.05 5.14
CA VAL A 51 -31.48 11.11 5.59
C VAL A 51 -31.57 9.80 4.80
N ALA A 52 -32.78 9.31 4.50
CA ALA A 52 -32.98 8.11 3.71
C ALA A 52 -32.44 8.22 2.28
N ILE A 53 -32.70 9.33 1.59
CA ILE A 53 -32.21 9.56 0.23
C ILE A 53 -30.67 9.67 0.22
N ILE A 54 -30.09 10.41 1.16
CA ILE A 54 -28.63 10.58 1.26
C ILE A 54 -27.97 9.22 1.57
N ALA A 55 -28.52 8.47 2.52
CA ALA A 55 -28.07 7.12 2.87
C ALA A 55 -28.10 6.16 1.67
N LEU A 56 -29.21 6.17 0.91
CA LEU A 56 -29.38 5.35 -0.28
C LEU A 56 -28.37 5.73 -1.38
N GLY A 57 -28.11 7.03 -1.57
CA GLY A 57 -27.08 7.53 -2.48
C GLY A 57 -25.69 7.00 -2.13
N TRP A 58 -25.31 7.06 -0.86
CA TRP A 58 -24.02 6.52 -0.38
C TRP A 58 -23.92 5.01 -0.54
N LEU A 59 -25.01 4.28 -0.30
CA LEU A 59 -25.04 2.83 -0.45
C LEU A 59 -24.88 2.41 -1.92
N LEU A 60 -25.53 3.11 -2.84
CA LEU A 60 -25.36 2.88 -4.28
C LEU A 60 -23.94 3.21 -4.75
N LEU A 61 -23.35 4.31 -4.26
CA LEU A 61 -21.97 4.68 -4.59
C LEU A 61 -20.98 3.62 -4.09
N ALA A 62 -21.13 3.18 -2.83
CA ALA A 62 -20.30 2.12 -2.27
C ALA A 62 -20.46 0.80 -3.03
N ALA A 63 -21.70 0.42 -3.38
CA ALA A 63 -21.97 -0.74 -4.20
C ALA A 63 -21.29 -0.63 -5.57
N PHE A 64 -21.43 0.50 -6.25
CA PHE A 64 -20.79 0.77 -7.53
C PHE A 64 -19.26 0.63 -7.47
N VAL A 65 -18.61 1.17 -6.45
CA VAL A 65 -17.16 1.02 -6.23
C VAL A 65 -16.79 -0.46 -6.01
N VAL A 66 -17.53 -1.18 -5.17
CA VAL A 66 -17.25 -2.61 -4.91
C VAL A 66 -17.45 -3.45 -6.16
N PHE A 67 -18.50 -3.20 -6.93
CA PHE A 67 -18.78 -3.94 -8.17
C PHE A 67 -17.79 -3.61 -9.28
N SER A 68 -17.37 -2.35 -9.43
CA SER A 68 -16.35 -1.95 -10.42
C SER A 68 -14.98 -2.58 -10.10
N VAL A 69 -14.55 -2.58 -8.85
CA VAL A 69 -13.30 -3.25 -8.42
C VAL A 69 -13.40 -4.77 -8.57
N ARG A 70 -14.53 -5.38 -8.21
CA ARG A 70 -14.78 -6.82 -8.43
C ARG A 70 -14.80 -7.20 -9.91
N GLY A 71 -15.28 -6.32 -10.79
CA GLY A 71 -15.24 -6.51 -12.23
C GLY A 71 -13.82 -6.44 -12.80
N ALA A 72 -13.05 -5.43 -12.37
CA ALA A 72 -11.66 -5.23 -12.80
C ALA A 72 -10.74 -6.39 -12.36
N THR A 73 -10.93 -6.91 -11.14
CA THR A 73 -10.13 -8.02 -10.63
C THR A 73 -10.43 -9.35 -11.34
N LYS A 74 -11.67 -9.60 -11.75
CA LYS A 74 -12.00 -10.81 -12.57
C LYS A 74 -11.32 -10.75 -13.94
N LYS A 75 -11.34 -9.59 -14.60
CA LYS A 75 -10.68 -9.38 -15.89
C LYS A 75 -9.16 -9.40 -15.80
N ALA A 76 -8.59 -8.91 -14.70
CA ALA A 76 -7.17 -9.04 -14.44
C ALA A 76 -6.76 -10.50 -14.24
N LYS A 77 -7.52 -11.30 -13.48
CA LYS A 77 -7.23 -12.73 -13.29
C LYS A 77 -7.29 -13.53 -14.58
N GLU A 78 -8.24 -13.24 -15.47
CA GLU A 78 -8.30 -13.84 -16.81
C GLU A 78 -7.02 -13.49 -17.61
N LYS A 79 -6.61 -12.23 -17.64
CA LYS A 79 -5.39 -11.78 -18.34
C LYS A 79 -4.10 -12.34 -17.72
N PHE A 80 -4.02 -12.46 -16.40
CA PHE A 80 -2.88 -13.06 -15.70
C PHE A 80 -2.82 -14.57 -15.90
N ALA A 81 -3.97 -15.26 -15.97
CA ALA A 81 -4.00 -16.68 -16.30
C ALA A 81 -3.57 -16.95 -17.74
N THR A 82 -3.99 -16.10 -18.70
CA THR A 82 -3.52 -16.17 -20.09
C THR A 82 -2.04 -15.84 -20.19
N ALA A 83 -1.57 -14.74 -19.57
CA ALA A 83 -0.16 -14.40 -19.56
C ALA A 83 0.71 -15.47 -18.88
N GLN A 84 0.25 -16.05 -17.77
CA GLN A 84 0.97 -17.14 -17.09
C GLN A 84 0.99 -18.42 -17.93
N ALA A 85 -0.07 -18.71 -18.69
CA ALA A 85 -0.09 -19.80 -19.66
C ALA A 85 0.85 -19.53 -20.84
N ASP A 86 0.92 -18.28 -21.33
CA ASP A 86 1.85 -17.87 -22.38
C ASP A 86 3.32 -17.93 -21.88
N PHE A 87 3.60 -17.52 -20.65
CA PHE A 87 4.91 -17.66 -20.00
C PHE A 87 5.29 -19.13 -19.77
N ALA A 88 4.34 -19.98 -19.39
CA ALA A 88 4.56 -21.42 -19.24
C ALA A 88 4.79 -22.12 -20.60
N ALA A 89 4.12 -21.65 -21.66
CA ALA A 89 4.37 -22.09 -23.03
C ALA A 89 5.73 -21.60 -23.55
N GLN A 90 6.17 -20.41 -23.13
CA GLN A 90 7.47 -19.82 -23.47
C GLN A 90 8.63 -20.41 -22.63
N GLN A 91 8.32 -21.14 -21.55
CA GLN A 91 9.25 -21.99 -20.79
C GLN A 91 9.43 -23.39 -21.41
N MET A 92 8.68 -23.76 -22.45
CA MET A 92 9.09 -24.85 -23.33
C MET A 92 10.18 -24.34 -24.28
N PRO A 93 11.39 -24.92 -24.26
CA PRO A 93 12.53 -24.35 -24.96
C PRO A 93 12.41 -24.63 -26.47
N GLN A 94 11.89 -23.67 -27.21
CA GLN A 94 12.29 -23.44 -28.60
C GLN A 94 12.79 -22.01 -28.76
N GLY A 95 14.12 -21.91 -28.79
CA GLY A 95 14.86 -20.98 -29.64
C GLY A 95 14.54 -19.48 -29.53
N THR A 96 15.48 -18.75 -28.94
CA THR A 96 15.85 -17.39 -29.39
C THR A 96 14.95 -16.23 -28.95
N ALA A 97 14.91 -15.91 -27.65
CA ALA A 97 14.54 -14.58 -27.13
C ALA A 97 15.04 -14.34 -25.69
N GLY A 98 16.36 -14.41 -25.45
CA GLY A 98 16.96 -14.41 -24.11
C GLY A 98 17.23 -13.05 -23.45
N GLY A 99 16.72 -11.93 -23.99
CA GLY A 99 17.17 -10.59 -23.56
C GLY A 99 16.19 -9.77 -22.71
N THR A 100 14.88 -9.86 -22.95
CA THR A 100 13.92 -8.85 -22.46
C THR A 100 13.33 -9.14 -21.10
N ALA A 101 13.02 -10.40 -20.77
CA ALA A 101 12.39 -10.75 -19.49
C ALA A 101 13.32 -10.52 -18.27
N VAL A 102 14.61 -10.81 -18.43
CA VAL A 102 15.63 -10.60 -17.38
C VAL A 102 15.89 -9.12 -17.13
N VAL A 103 15.85 -8.30 -18.18
CA VAL A 103 16.00 -6.84 -18.08
C VAL A 103 14.81 -6.22 -17.36
N GLU A 104 13.59 -6.68 -17.63
CA GLU A 104 12.39 -6.14 -16.97
C GLU A 104 12.35 -6.45 -15.47
N GLU A 105 12.69 -7.68 -15.06
CA GLU A 105 12.81 -8.02 -13.63
C GLU A 105 13.92 -7.21 -12.94
N GLN A 106 15.06 -7.03 -13.60
CA GLN A 106 16.19 -6.27 -13.07
C GLN A 106 15.86 -4.78 -12.93
N VAL A 107 15.16 -4.19 -13.90
CA VAL A 107 14.69 -2.80 -13.86
C VAL A 107 13.62 -2.62 -12.76
N ALA A 108 12.68 -3.55 -12.63
CA ALA A 108 11.68 -3.51 -11.56
C ALA A 108 12.33 -3.55 -10.16
N ARG A 109 13.33 -4.42 -9.97
CA ARG A 109 14.10 -4.51 -8.72
C ARG A 109 14.90 -3.22 -8.46
N ALA A 110 15.52 -2.64 -9.49
CA ALA A 110 16.28 -1.39 -9.37
C ALA A 110 15.37 -0.20 -9.00
N ASN A 111 14.17 -0.13 -9.58
CA ASN A 111 13.16 0.88 -9.23
C ASN A 111 12.68 0.70 -7.79
N ALA A 112 12.39 -0.52 -7.34
CA ALA A 112 11.95 -0.77 -5.96
C ALA A 112 13.00 -0.35 -4.92
N VAL A 113 14.28 -0.67 -5.14
CA VAL A 113 15.38 -0.26 -4.26
C VAL A 113 15.57 1.25 -4.27
N ARG A 114 15.39 1.91 -5.42
CA ARG A 114 15.43 3.36 -5.50
C ARG A 114 14.29 3.99 -4.70
N ASP A 115 13.08 3.49 -4.86
CA ASP A 115 11.89 4.04 -4.21
C ASP A 115 11.98 3.88 -2.69
N GLU A 116 12.53 2.77 -2.19
CA GLU A 116 12.85 2.58 -0.77
C GLU A 116 13.88 3.61 -0.26
N LYS A 117 14.95 3.86 -1.02
CA LYS A 117 15.95 4.89 -0.67
C LYS A 117 15.38 6.30 -0.69
N LEU A 118 14.48 6.59 -1.63
CA LEU A 118 13.78 7.88 -1.71
C LEU A 118 12.87 8.07 -0.50
N ASP A 119 12.09 7.06 -0.13
CA ASP A 119 11.24 7.09 1.07
C ASP A 119 12.07 7.38 2.33
N HIS A 120 13.19 6.66 2.49
CA HIS A 120 14.11 6.89 3.60
C HIS A 120 14.67 8.32 3.61
N SER A 121 15.06 8.84 2.45
CA SER A 121 15.57 10.21 2.31
C SER A 121 14.51 11.24 2.72
N PHE A 122 13.26 11.06 2.32
CA PHE A 122 12.17 11.96 2.72
C PHE A 122 11.87 11.90 4.21
N LYS A 123 11.97 10.72 4.82
CA LYS A 123 11.83 10.57 6.28
C LYS A 123 12.90 11.35 7.05
N ILE A 124 14.15 11.33 6.59
CA ILE A 124 15.24 12.13 7.19
C ILE A 124 14.89 13.62 7.11
N VAL A 125 14.46 14.11 5.95
CA VAL A 125 14.06 15.52 5.77
C VAL A 125 12.92 15.90 6.73
N GLN A 126 11.93 15.02 6.93
CA GLN A 126 10.83 15.27 7.87
C GLN A 126 11.32 15.38 9.33
N VAL A 127 12.22 14.48 9.75
CA VAL A 127 12.81 14.52 11.09
C VAL A 127 13.60 15.81 11.29
N GLN A 128 14.43 16.20 10.31
CA GLN A 128 15.22 17.43 10.41
C GLN A 128 14.35 18.69 10.33
N ALA A 129 13.28 18.69 9.54
CA ALA A 129 12.32 19.79 9.52
C ALA A 129 11.62 19.97 10.88
N LYS A 130 11.41 18.87 11.62
CA LYS A 130 10.94 18.95 13.01
C LYS A 130 12.01 19.54 13.93
N VAL A 131 13.26 19.12 13.81
CA VAL A 131 14.38 19.70 14.59
C VAL A 131 14.48 21.21 14.35
N VAL A 132 14.39 21.67 13.10
CA VAL A 132 14.37 23.11 12.79
C VAL A 132 13.25 23.82 13.56
N ARG A 133 12.00 23.31 13.51
CA ARG A 133 10.88 23.93 14.23
C ARG A 133 11.09 23.94 15.75
N ASP A 134 11.65 22.88 16.30
CA ASP A 134 11.82 22.73 17.74
C ASP A 134 12.91 23.65 18.31
N TYR A 135 13.95 23.95 17.51
CA TYR A 135 15.12 24.74 17.91
C TYR A 135 15.21 26.15 17.30
N LEU A 136 14.29 26.52 16.41
CA LEU A 136 14.22 27.86 15.84
C LEU A 136 14.07 28.92 16.95
N GLY A 137 14.97 29.91 16.96
CA GLY A 137 15.02 30.96 17.98
C GLY A 137 15.51 30.49 19.36
N LYS A 138 15.96 29.23 19.50
CA LYS A 138 16.54 28.68 20.73
C LYS A 138 18.01 28.33 20.56
N ASP A 139 18.35 27.62 19.48
CA ASP A 139 19.71 27.20 19.17
C ASP A 139 19.93 27.23 17.64
N GLU A 140 20.57 28.29 17.18
CA GLU A 140 20.86 28.48 15.76
C GLU A 140 21.82 27.42 15.21
N GLY A 141 22.75 26.90 16.01
CA GLY A 141 23.70 25.88 15.59
C GLY A 141 23.06 24.49 15.41
N MET A 142 21.96 24.20 16.12
CA MET A 142 21.13 23.01 15.85
C MET A 142 20.31 23.19 14.57
N VAL A 143 19.79 24.39 14.33
CA VAL A 143 19.03 24.71 13.12
C VAL A 143 19.93 24.62 11.88
N GLU A 144 21.12 25.20 11.91
CA GLU A 144 22.08 25.18 10.80
C GLU A 144 22.47 23.75 10.41
N ARG A 145 22.81 22.90 11.38
CA ARG A 145 23.13 21.48 11.12
C ARG A 145 21.95 20.69 10.56
N ALA A 146 20.74 20.97 11.04
CA ALA A 146 19.53 20.34 10.52
C ALA A 146 19.27 20.76 9.06
N LEU A 147 19.46 22.05 8.73
CA LEU A 147 19.33 22.57 7.38
C LEU A 147 20.39 21.97 6.43
N ASP A 148 21.64 21.87 6.85
CA ASP A 148 22.72 21.22 6.07
C ASP A 148 22.38 19.74 5.77
N THR A 149 21.88 19.02 6.78
CA THR A 149 21.44 17.63 6.59
C THR A 149 20.29 17.52 5.58
N ILE A 150 19.33 18.46 5.62
CA ILE A 150 18.22 18.52 4.65
C ILE A 150 18.77 18.77 3.25
N GLU A 151 19.70 19.69 3.08
CA GLU A 151 20.29 20.04 1.79
C GLU A 151 21.02 18.84 1.16
N VAL A 152 21.92 18.20 1.91
CA VAL A 152 22.66 17.02 1.44
C VAL A 152 21.70 15.88 1.08
N THR A 153 20.68 15.64 1.92
CA THR A 153 19.70 14.57 1.70
C THR A 153 18.83 14.87 0.47
N ALA A 154 18.39 16.12 0.30
CA ALA A 154 17.59 16.54 -0.85
C ALA A 154 18.39 16.45 -2.15
N HIS A 155 19.68 16.81 -2.13
CA HIS A 155 20.57 16.68 -3.30
C HIS A 155 20.70 15.22 -3.72
N ASN A 156 20.97 14.32 -2.77
CA ASN A 156 21.09 12.89 -3.01
C ASN A 156 19.78 12.28 -3.54
N GLY A 157 18.64 12.62 -2.91
CA GLY A 157 17.33 12.15 -3.36
C GLY A 157 16.98 12.66 -4.76
N ARG A 158 17.25 13.93 -5.06
CA ARG A 158 17.02 14.51 -6.40
C ARG A 158 17.86 13.84 -7.48
N GLY A 159 19.10 13.46 -7.16
CA GLY A 159 19.97 12.70 -8.06
C GLY A 159 19.41 11.32 -8.43
N MET A 160 18.73 10.65 -7.49
CA MET A 160 18.12 9.35 -7.73
C MET A 160 16.90 9.43 -8.67
N ILE A 161 16.14 10.52 -8.62
CA ILE A 161 14.96 10.74 -9.49
C ILE A 161 15.37 10.94 -10.94
N ARG A 162 16.38 11.79 -11.20
CA ARG A 162 16.83 12.13 -12.57
C ARG A 162 17.50 10.99 -13.33
N LYS A 163 17.89 9.92 -12.64
CA LYS A 163 18.59 8.79 -13.28
C LYS A 163 17.72 8.00 -14.28
N ASN A 164 16.39 8.19 -14.26
CA ASN A 164 15.49 7.59 -15.25
C ASN A 164 15.29 8.42 -16.52
N ASP A 165 15.69 9.70 -16.53
CA ASP A 165 15.34 10.61 -17.64
C ASP A 165 16.39 10.64 -18.77
N GLY A 166 17.54 9.96 -18.62
CA GLY A 166 18.70 10.16 -19.50
C GLY A 166 19.43 8.92 -20.00
N ASP A 167 19.06 7.70 -19.59
CA ASP A 167 19.77 6.48 -19.99
C ASP A 167 18.86 5.61 -20.87
N GLY A 168 18.76 6.00 -22.15
CA GLY A 168 18.32 5.07 -23.20
C GLY A 168 19.25 3.85 -23.22
N PRO A 169 18.85 2.74 -23.88
CA PRO A 169 19.63 1.50 -23.85
C PRO A 169 21.09 1.76 -24.24
N VAL A 170 22.01 1.42 -23.32
CA VAL A 170 23.45 1.62 -23.49
C VAL A 170 23.89 0.85 -24.73
N THR A 171 24.12 1.56 -25.82
CA THR A 171 24.58 0.99 -27.09
C THR A 171 26.10 0.86 -27.01
N GLY A 172 26.58 -0.19 -26.36
CA GLY A 172 27.99 -0.56 -26.32
C GLY A 172 28.24 -1.82 -27.15
N THR A 173 29.21 -1.77 -28.07
CA THR A 173 29.75 -2.97 -28.71
C THR A 173 30.57 -3.75 -27.69
N VAL A 174 30.18 -4.99 -27.40
CA VAL A 174 30.99 -5.93 -26.62
C VAL A 174 32.16 -6.35 -27.51
N VAL A 175 33.38 -5.88 -27.19
CA VAL A 175 34.60 -6.40 -27.80
C VAL A 175 35.01 -7.63 -27.00
N ASN A 176 35.10 -8.76 -27.69
CA ASN A 176 35.53 -10.06 -27.15
C ASN A 176 36.99 -10.29 -27.53
#